data_AF-A0A939UMR0-F1
#
_entry.id   AF-A0A939UMR0-F1
#
_cell.length_a   1.000
_cell.length_b   1.000
_cell.length_c   1.000
_cell.angle_alpha   90.00
_cell.angle_beta   90.00
_cell.angle_gamma   90.00
#
_symmetry.space_group_name_H-M   'P 1'
#
loop_
_entity.id
_entity.type
_entity.pdbx_description
1 polymer ?
#
loop_
_entity_poly.entity_id
_entity_poly.type
_entity_poly.pdbx_seq_one_letter_code
_entity_poly.pdbx_strand_id
1 'polypeptide(L)'
;MKVTNLMEDYVRAHVDDIYERLKAENVSWLTCDCENCRMDTECYVLNRIPPKYTISGRGVNHAQSELETAKQVMADVDILVMDGIRLISGQKRPNHDSAYISDAEIISGKYPYFFFPIFSGAVYDGTTFESLSNAEITILYNGKPAKMLDSTWQNPCNTFKA
;
A
#
# COMPACT_ATOMS: atom_id res chain seq x y z
N MET A 1 21.82 -10.28 -3.36
CA MET A 1 21.09 -10.63 -2.12
C MET A 1 20.29 -9.41 -1.72
N LYS A 2 19.00 -9.57 -1.41
CA LYS A 2 18.08 -8.48 -1.03
C LYS A 2 17.39 -8.92 0.26
N VAL A 3 17.16 -7.97 1.16
CA VAL A 3 16.31 -8.20 2.34
C VAL A 3 14.87 -8.34 1.85
N THR A 4 14.20 -9.43 2.21
CA THR A 4 12.81 -9.72 1.83
C THR A 4 11.99 -10.12 3.06
N ASN A 5 10.75 -9.63 3.16
CA ASN A 5 9.80 -10.04 4.17
C ASN A 5 9.02 -11.27 3.69
N LEU A 6 9.18 -12.41 4.35
CA LEU A 6 8.49 -13.65 3.99
C LEU A 6 6.98 -13.58 4.20
N MET A 7 6.51 -12.67 5.07
CA MET A 7 5.09 -12.50 5.29
C MET A 7 4.37 -11.92 4.06
N GLU A 8 5.08 -11.24 3.14
CA GLU A 8 4.47 -10.69 1.92
C GLU A 8 3.89 -11.79 1.03
N ASP A 9 4.66 -12.84 0.76
CA ASP A 9 4.20 -13.96 -0.08
C ASP A 9 3.14 -14.79 0.62
N TYR A 10 3.29 -14.98 1.93
CA TYR A 10 2.33 -15.71 2.75
C TYR A 10 0.97 -15.02 2.79
N VAL A 11 0.96 -13.72 3.11
CA VAL A 11 -0.28 -12.92 3.17
C VAL A 11 -0.94 -12.88 1.80
N ARG A 12 -0.18 -12.67 0.71
CA ARG A 12 -0.71 -12.67 -0.65
C ARG A 12 -1.48 -13.95 -0.98
N ALA A 13 -0.87 -15.11 -0.72
CA ALA A 13 -1.51 -16.40 -0.99
C ALA A 13 -2.83 -16.56 -0.21
N HIS A 14 -2.86 -16.13 1.06
CA HIS A 14 -4.06 -16.21 1.91
C HIS A 14 -5.14 -15.20 1.52
N VAL A 15 -4.75 -13.98 1.15
CA VAL A 15 -5.67 -12.99 0.58
C VAL A 15 -6.33 -13.57 -0.67
N ASP A 16 -5.54 -14.15 -1.56
CA ASP A 16 -6.07 -14.73 -2.79
C ASP A 16 -7.05 -15.88 -2.52
N ASP A 17 -6.66 -16.82 -1.66
CA ASP A 17 -7.50 -17.96 -1.29
C ASP A 17 -8.85 -17.51 -0.67
N ILE A 18 -8.82 -16.54 0.24
CA ILE A 18 -10.04 -16.07 0.90
C ILE A 18 -10.95 -15.32 -0.08
N TYR A 19 -10.41 -14.47 -0.96
CA TYR A 19 -11.22 -13.81 -2.00
C TYR A 19 -11.88 -14.84 -2.92
N GLU A 20 -11.14 -15.86 -3.38
CA GLU A 20 -11.70 -16.92 -4.24
C GLU A 20 -12.80 -17.72 -3.53
N ARG A 21 -12.63 -18.05 -2.25
CA ARG A 21 -13.67 -18.72 -1.45
C ARG A 21 -14.93 -17.87 -1.32
N LEU A 22 -14.78 -16.60 -0.96
CA LEU A 22 -15.92 -15.68 -0.80
C LEU A 22 -16.67 -15.47 -2.12
N LYS A 23 -15.94 -15.40 -3.23
CA LYS A 23 -16.49 -15.33 -4.58
C LYS A 23 -17.27 -16.59 -4.95
N ALA A 24 -16.73 -17.77 -4.64
CA ALA A 24 -17.41 -19.05 -4.86
C ALA A 24 -18.67 -19.20 -4.01
N GLU A 25 -18.68 -18.66 -2.78
CA GLU A 25 -19.85 -18.62 -1.89
C GLU A 25 -20.88 -17.55 -2.30
N ASN A 26 -20.54 -16.66 -3.23
CA ASN A 26 -21.38 -15.58 -3.73
C ASN A 26 -21.95 -14.69 -2.60
N VAL A 27 -21.09 -14.30 -1.66
CA VAL A 27 -21.48 -13.47 -0.52
C VAL A 27 -21.91 -12.07 -0.98
N SER A 28 -23.05 -11.58 -0.47
CA SER A 28 -23.68 -10.34 -0.96
C SER A 28 -22.94 -9.05 -0.62
N TRP A 29 -22.05 -9.09 0.37
CA TRP A 29 -21.31 -7.92 0.86
C TRP A 29 -19.96 -7.74 0.17
N LEU A 30 -19.48 -8.74 -0.60
CA LEU A 30 -18.26 -8.63 -1.39
C LEU A 30 -18.60 -7.85 -2.67
N THR A 31 -18.17 -6.59 -2.73
CA THR A 31 -18.53 -5.67 -3.81
C THR A 31 -17.53 -5.68 -4.98
N CYS A 32 -16.28 -6.09 -4.74
CA CYS A 32 -15.19 -6.07 -5.72
C CYS A 32 -14.04 -7.00 -5.28
N ASP A 33 -13.39 -7.67 -6.23
CA ASP A 33 -12.25 -8.59 -6.02
C ASP A 33 -11.04 -8.27 -6.91
N CYS A 34 -10.98 -7.05 -7.46
CA CYS A 34 -9.92 -6.62 -8.36
C CYS A 34 -8.54 -6.57 -7.67
N GLU A 35 -7.48 -6.46 -8.47
CA GLU A 35 -6.09 -6.39 -7.98
C GLU A 35 -5.89 -5.28 -6.94
N ASN A 36 -6.49 -4.11 -7.12
CA ASN A 36 -6.40 -3.02 -6.13
C ASN A 36 -7.03 -3.40 -4.78
N CYS A 37 -8.17 -4.11 -4.79
CA CYS A 37 -8.81 -4.60 -3.56
C CYS A 37 -7.91 -5.63 -2.84
N ARG A 38 -7.26 -6.52 -3.59
CA ARG A 38 -6.35 -7.52 -3.04
C ARG A 38 -5.11 -6.88 -2.45
N MET A 39 -4.47 -5.96 -3.18
CA MET A 39 -3.33 -5.18 -2.68
C MET A 39 -3.68 -4.34 -1.45
N ASP A 40 -4.87 -3.70 -1.42
CA ASP A 40 -5.32 -2.94 -0.25
C ASP A 40 -5.49 -3.86 0.98
N THR A 41 -6.04 -5.06 0.79
CA THR A 41 -6.12 -6.08 1.84
C THR A 41 -4.73 -6.57 2.28
N GLU A 42 -3.81 -6.83 1.35
CA GLU A 42 -2.42 -7.19 1.68
C GLU A 42 -1.77 -6.11 2.55
N CYS A 43 -1.88 -4.84 2.15
CA CYS A 43 -1.37 -3.70 2.92
C CYS A 43 -2.04 -3.58 4.30
N TYR A 44 -3.35 -3.82 4.39
CA TYR A 44 -4.07 -3.81 5.66
C TYR A 44 -3.50 -4.84 6.64
N VAL A 45 -3.27 -6.07 6.16
CA VAL A 45 -2.80 -7.20 6.98
C VAL A 45 -1.32 -7.04 7.34
N LEU A 46 -0.46 -6.74 6.38
CA LEU A 46 0.99 -6.61 6.59
C LEU A 46 1.36 -5.54 7.62
N ASN A 47 0.57 -4.46 7.70
CA ASN A 47 0.76 -3.40 8.70
C ASN A 47 0.31 -3.80 10.13
N ARG A 48 -0.28 -4.99 10.31
CA ARG A 48 -0.84 -5.47 11.59
C ARG A 48 -0.18 -6.73 12.11
N ILE A 49 0.79 -7.28 11.40
CA ILE A 49 1.52 -8.49 11.77
C ILE A 49 3.03 -8.22 11.86
N PRO A 50 3.77 -8.98 12.69
CA PRO A 50 5.22 -8.85 12.75
C PRO A 50 5.86 -9.31 11.43
N PRO A 51 6.76 -8.51 10.82
CA PRO A 51 7.45 -8.92 9.59
C PRO A 51 8.53 -9.97 9.89
N LYS A 52 8.80 -10.86 8.92
CA LYS A 52 9.85 -11.88 8.99
C LYS A 52 10.87 -11.68 7.86
N TYR A 53 11.97 -10.99 8.15
CA TYR A 53 12.96 -10.64 7.15
C TYR A 53 14.06 -11.70 6.97
N THR A 54 14.45 -11.97 5.72
CA THR A 54 15.60 -12.83 5.39
C THR A 54 16.45 -12.24 4.27
N ILE A 55 17.69 -12.71 4.15
CA ILE A 55 18.65 -12.29 3.10
C ILE A 55 19.14 -13.45 2.21
N SER A 56 18.80 -14.69 2.55
CA SER A 56 19.32 -15.90 1.89
C SER A 56 18.26 -16.99 1.79
N GLY A 57 18.33 -17.82 0.74
CA GLY A 57 17.40 -18.94 0.54
C GLY A 57 17.40 -19.95 1.69
N ARG A 58 18.54 -20.14 2.39
CA ARG A 58 18.57 -20.98 3.60
C ARG A 58 17.73 -20.39 4.74
N GLY A 59 17.75 -19.06 4.89
CA GLY A 59 16.90 -18.35 5.83
C GLY A 59 15.41 -18.48 5.50
N VAL A 60 15.07 -18.47 4.21
CA VAL A 60 13.69 -18.72 3.73
C VAL A 60 13.21 -20.10 4.20
N ASN A 61 13.95 -21.17 3.90
CA ASN A 61 13.54 -22.54 4.23
C ASN A 61 13.31 -22.76 5.73
N HIS A 62 14.18 -22.21 6.59
CA HIS A 62 14.03 -22.35 8.03
C HIS A 62 12.83 -21.57 8.57
N ALA A 63 12.65 -20.33 8.11
CA ALA A 63 11.54 -19.50 8.55
C ALA A 63 10.18 -20.01 8.03
N GLN A 64 10.16 -20.65 6.86
CA GLN A 64 8.96 -21.27 6.32
C GLN A 64 8.51 -22.48 7.14
N SER A 65 9.44 -23.37 7.55
CA SER A 65 9.05 -24.49 8.42
C SER A 65 8.54 -24.02 9.79
N GLU A 66 9.10 -22.93 10.32
CA GLU A 66 8.62 -22.33 11.56
C GLU A 66 7.19 -21.79 11.40
N LEU A 67 6.90 -21.10 10.28
CA LEU A 67 5.55 -20.61 9.96
C LEU A 67 4.55 -21.77 9.86
N GLU A 68 4.89 -22.85 9.17
CA GLU A 68 4.03 -24.05 9.05
C GLU A 68 3.64 -24.65 10.41
N THR A 69 4.54 -24.57 11.39
CA THR A 69 4.25 -25.04 12.75
C THR A 69 3.44 -24.04 13.57
N ALA A 70 3.42 -22.77 13.19
CA ALA A 70 2.77 -21.66 13.91
C ALA A 70 1.28 -21.50 13.53
N LYS A 71 0.49 -22.58 13.63
CA LYS A 71 -0.94 -22.61 13.24
C LYS A 71 -1.80 -21.48 13.82
N GLN A 72 -1.50 -21.02 15.04
CA GLN A 72 -2.22 -19.90 15.67
C GLN A 72 -1.99 -18.58 14.91
N VAL A 73 -0.74 -18.29 14.56
CA VAL A 73 -0.36 -17.10 13.78
C VAL A 73 -1.06 -17.12 12.41
N MET A 74 -1.17 -18.30 11.80
CA MET A 74 -1.89 -18.47 10.53
C MET A 74 -3.38 -18.15 10.65
N ALA A 75 -4.03 -18.64 11.70
CA ALA A 75 -5.44 -18.32 11.97
C ALA A 75 -5.66 -16.83 12.25
N ASP A 76 -4.74 -16.19 12.97
CA ASP A 76 -4.79 -14.75 13.23
C ASP A 76 -4.67 -13.94 11.93
N VAL A 77 -3.82 -14.38 10.99
CA VAL A 77 -3.72 -13.78 9.65
C VAL A 77 -5.04 -13.91 8.89
N ASP A 78 -5.66 -15.09 8.88
CA ASP A 78 -6.94 -15.30 8.18
C ASP A 78 -8.06 -14.38 8.71
N ILE A 79 -8.10 -14.16 10.03
CA ILE A 79 -9.03 -13.22 10.66
C ILE A 79 -8.76 -11.80 10.16
N LEU A 80 -7.49 -11.37 10.15
CA LEU A 80 -7.10 -10.04 9.65
C LEU A 80 -7.40 -9.88 8.16
N VAL A 81 -7.21 -10.92 7.34
CA VAL A 81 -7.57 -10.90 5.93
C VAL A 81 -9.07 -10.67 5.80
N MET A 82 -9.91 -11.44 6.50
CA MET A 82 -11.37 -11.29 6.45
C MET A 82 -11.82 -9.88 6.86
N ASP A 83 -11.25 -9.33 7.92
CA ASP A 83 -11.53 -7.96 8.37
C ASP A 83 -11.11 -6.92 7.32
N GLY A 84 -9.95 -7.11 6.71
CA GLY A 84 -9.46 -6.28 5.60
C GLY A 84 -10.43 -6.31 4.42
N ILE A 85 -10.81 -7.50 3.94
CA ILE A 85 -11.75 -7.66 2.82
C ILE A 85 -13.07 -6.95 3.11
N ARG A 86 -13.63 -7.09 4.31
CA ARG A 86 -14.87 -6.39 4.72
C ARG A 86 -14.70 -4.88 4.69
N LEU A 87 -13.62 -4.37 5.24
CA LEU A 87 -13.33 -2.94 5.25
C LEU A 87 -13.22 -2.39 3.83
N ILE A 88 -12.40 -3.02 2.99
CA ILE A 88 -12.18 -2.61 1.59
C ILE A 88 -13.47 -2.73 0.76
N SER A 89 -14.28 -3.77 0.99
CA SER A 89 -15.56 -3.96 0.30
C SER A 89 -16.58 -2.88 0.67
N GLY A 90 -16.56 -2.39 1.91
CA GLY A 90 -17.43 -1.32 2.38
C GLY A 90 -16.93 0.08 2.03
N GLN A 91 -15.61 0.27 1.96
CA GLN A 91 -14.97 1.56 1.72
C GLN A 91 -13.71 1.41 0.86
N LYS A 92 -13.87 1.56 -0.45
CA LYS A 92 -12.74 1.64 -1.39
C LYS A 92 -11.93 2.93 -1.16
N ARG A 93 -10.61 2.86 -1.30
CA ARG A 93 -9.75 4.06 -1.24
C ARG A 93 -10.09 5.04 -2.38
N PRO A 94 -9.82 6.35 -2.21
CA PRO A 94 -9.82 7.28 -3.34
C PRO A 94 -8.91 6.76 -4.45
N ASN A 95 -9.27 7.00 -5.72
CA ASN A 95 -8.46 6.58 -6.87
C ASN A 95 -8.32 5.04 -7.00
N HIS A 96 -9.26 4.28 -6.44
CA HIS A 96 -9.31 2.82 -6.57
C HIS A 96 -9.47 2.34 -8.02
N ASP A 97 -10.26 3.05 -8.83
CA ASP A 97 -10.52 2.68 -10.24
C ASP A 97 -9.54 3.34 -11.22
N SER A 98 -8.65 4.23 -10.77
CA SER A 98 -7.70 4.89 -11.66
C SER A 98 -6.50 4.00 -11.96
N ALA A 99 -5.95 4.16 -13.16
CA ALA A 99 -4.68 3.55 -13.51
C ALA A 99 -3.60 3.96 -12.51
N TYR A 100 -2.77 2.99 -12.11
CA TYR A 100 -1.66 3.23 -11.19
C TYR A 100 -0.69 4.23 -11.81
N ILE A 101 -0.25 4.01 -13.05
CA ILE A 101 0.65 4.94 -13.75
C ILE A 101 -0.18 6.07 -14.37
N SER A 102 0.23 7.31 -14.11
CA SER A 102 -0.38 8.50 -14.69
C SER A 102 0.15 8.79 -16.12
N ASP A 103 -0.40 9.82 -16.77
CA ASP A 103 0.14 10.37 -18.02
C ASP A 103 1.42 11.22 -17.82
N ALA A 104 2.18 10.98 -16.75
CA ALA A 104 3.49 11.57 -16.57
C ALA A 104 4.46 10.99 -17.60
N GLU A 105 5.26 11.88 -18.20
CA GLU A 105 6.30 11.45 -19.14
C GLU A 105 7.36 10.64 -18.38
N ILE A 106 7.43 9.34 -18.68
CA ILE A 106 8.53 8.50 -18.20
C ILE A 106 9.78 8.93 -18.97
N ILE A 107 10.65 9.68 -18.30
CA ILE A 107 11.89 10.14 -18.90
C ILE A 107 12.81 8.93 -19.04
N SER A 108 12.95 8.44 -20.28
CA SER A 108 13.93 7.41 -20.64
C SER A 108 15.10 8.07 -21.37
N GLY A 109 16.33 7.73 -21.00
CA GLY A 109 17.50 8.24 -21.69
C GLY A 109 18.80 7.68 -21.13
N LYS A 110 19.89 8.12 -21.75
CA LYS A 110 21.24 7.54 -21.55
C LYS A 110 21.90 7.97 -20.23
N TYR A 111 21.35 8.98 -19.55
CA TYR A 111 21.94 9.60 -18.37
C TYR A 111 21.17 9.23 -17.11
N PRO A 112 21.84 9.18 -15.94
CA PRO A 112 21.16 8.96 -14.66
C PRO A 112 20.19 10.12 -14.36
N TYR A 113 19.00 9.76 -13.88
CA TYR A 113 17.98 10.70 -13.44
C TYR A 113 17.96 10.77 -11.91
N PHE A 114 17.68 11.97 -11.38
CA PHE A 114 17.45 12.13 -9.96
C PHE A 114 15.96 11.97 -9.67
N PHE A 115 15.61 10.90 -8.95
CA PHE A 115 14.27 10.76 -8.39
C PHE A 115 14.21 11.58 -7.11
N PHE A 116 13.39 12.62 -7.09
CA PHE A 116 13.14 13.35 -5.85
C PHE A 116 12.47 12.40 -4.85
N PRO A 117 12.89 12.43 -3.57
CA PRO A 117 12.21 11.68 -2.54
C PRO A 117 10.79 12.23 -2.35
N ILE A 118 9.95 11.45 -1.68
CA ILE A 118 8.65 11.90 -1.20
C ILE A 118 8.88 13.07 -0.24
N PHE A 119 8.24 14.22 -0.52
CA PHE A 119 8.21 15.35 0.40
C PHE A 119 7.17 15.07 1.49
N SER A 120 7.60 15.10 2.75
CA SER A 120 6.73 14.96 3.91
C SER A 120 7.10 15.99 4.97
N GLY A 121 6.11 16.52 5.67
CA GLY A 121 6.31 17.57 6.67
C GLY A 121 5.00 18.24 7.07
N ALA A 122 5.12 19.23 7.94
CA ALA A 122 4.01 20.07 8.37
C ALA A 122 4.25 21.53 7.96
N VAL A 123 3.18 22.24 7.65
CA VAL A 123 3.21 23.68 7.39
C VAL A 123 2.78 24.39 8.66
N TYR A 124 3.54 25.41 9.06
CA TYR A 124 3.28 26.21 10.25
C TYR A 124 3.10 27.67 9.86
N ASP A 125 2.23 28.36 10.59
CA ASP A 125 2.11 29.80 10.50
C ASP A 125 3.39 30.47 11.04
N GLY A 126 3.99 31.38 10.27
CA GLY A 126 5.26 32.02 10.65
C GLY A 126 5.17 33.01 11.81
N THR A 127 3.95 33.38 12.21
CA THR A 127 3.68 34.31 13.32
C THR A 127 3.24 33.59 14.59
N THR A 128 2.40 32.56 14.48
CA THR A 128 1.86 31.82 15.64
C THR A 128 2.59 30.50 15.91
N PHE A 129 3.32 29.96 14.93
CA PHE A 129 3.91 28.62 14.95
C PHE A 129 2.88 27.49 15.10
N GLU A 130 1.60 27.78 14.85
CA GLU A 130 0.54 26.77 14.83
C GLU A 130 0.55 26.02 13.50
N SER A 131 0.20 24.73 13.55
CA SER A 131 0.11 23.91 12.33
C SER A 131 -1.08 24.36 11.48
N LEU A 132 -0.83 24.63 10.21
CA LEU A 132 -1.84 25.01 9.24
C LEU A 132 -2.46 23.77 8.62
N SER A 133 -3.74 23.55 8.90
CA SER A 133 -4.57 22.56 8.21
C SER A 133 -5.22 23.15 6.97
N ASN A 134 -5.40 22.32 5.94
CA ASN A 134 -6.00 22.68 4.66
C ASN A 134 -5.22 23.74 3.86
N ALA A 135 -3.92 23.86 4.09
CA ALA A 135 -3.04 24.65 3.24
C ALA A 135 -2.78 23.88 1.94
N GLU A 136 -2.99 24.52 0.79
CA GLU A 136 -2.72 23.94 -0.52
C GLU A 136 -1.21 24.00 -0.81
N ILE A 137 -0.62 22.85 -1.11
CA ILE A 137 0.78 22.70 -1.49
C ILE A 137 0.82 22.26 -2.95
N THR A 138 1.55 23.03 -3.77
CA THR A 138 1.76 22.71 -5.19
C THR A 138 3.25 22.55 -5.47
N ILE A 139 3.62 21.42 -6.06
CA ILE A 139 4.95 21.20 -6.62
C ILE A 139 4.96 21.70 -8.06
N LEU A 140 5.87 22.62 -8.38
CA LEU A 140 6.05 23.17 -9.73
C LEU A 140 7.30 22.58 -10.39
N TYR A 141 7.18 22.24 -11.67
CA TYR A 141 8.28 21.91 -12.57
C TYR A 141 8.23 22.83 -13.79
N ASN A 142 9.31 23.56 -14.06
CA ASN A 142 9.37 24.59 -15.13
C ASN A 142 8.20 25.61 -15.06
N GLY A 143 7.84 26.03 -13.85
CA GLY A 143 6.79 27.02 -13.61
C GLY A 143 5.35 26.51 -13.78
N LYS A 144 5.15 25.20 -13.99
CA LYS A 144 3.81 24.57 -14.09
C LYS A 144 3.66 23.46 -13.03
N PRO A 145 2.43 23.13 -12.59
CA PRO A 145 2.21 21.98 -11.71
C PRO A 145 2.86 20.71 -12.27
N ALA A 146 3.71 20.09 -11.46
CA ALA A 146 4.37 18.84 -11.83
C ALA A 146 3.34 17.72 -11.96
N LYS A 147 3.40 16.96 -13.06
CA LYS A 147 2.63 15.73 -13.19
C LYS A 147 3.24 14.66 -12.29
N MET A 148 2.44 14.09 -11.40
CA MET A 148 2.87 13.01 -10.51
C MET A 148 2.93 11.68 -11.26
N LEU A 149 3.85 10.79 -10.90
CA LEU A 149 4.08 9.51 -11.60
C LEU A 149 2.89 8.55 -11.51
N ASP A 150 2.18 8.56 -10.39
CA ASP A 150 1.02 7.71 -10.15
C ASP A 150 -0.15 8.52 -9.60
N SER A 151 -1.35 7.97 -9.75
CA SER A 151 -2.62 8.60 -9.32
C SER A 151 -2.80 8.67 -7.80
N THR A 152 -1.97 7.97 -7.02
CA THR A 152 -2.03 7.98 -5.55
C THR A 152 -1.34 9.20 -4.96
N TRP A 153 -0.46 9.87 -5.72
CA TRP A 153 0.10 11.16 -5.34
C TRP A 153 -0.63 12.31 -6.01
N GLN A 154 -1.30 13.13 -5.21
CA GLN A 154 -1.97 14.33 -5.70
C GLN A 154 -1.02 15.53 -5.71
N ASN A 155 -1.11 16.33 -6.78
CA ASN A 155 -0.47 17.64 -6.87
C ASN A 155 -1.41 18.58 -7.66
N PRO A 156 -1.98 19.62 -7.02
CA PRO A 156 -1.77 20.04 -5.64
C PRO A 156 -2.31 19.04 -4.59
N CYS A 157 -1.84 19.16 -3.36
CA CYS A 157 -2.38 18.46 -2.20
C CYS A 157 -2.65 19.43 -1.03
N ASN A 158 -3.51 19.04 -0.09
CA ASN A 158 -3.85 19.85 1.07
C ASN A 158 -3.24 19.24 2.34
N THR A 159 -2.74 20.09 3.24
CA THR A 159 -2.33 19.64 4.58
C THR A 159 -3.55 19.15 5.37
N PHE A 160 -3.38 18.12 6.19
CA PHE A 160 -4.42 17.58 7.07
C PHE A 160 -4.05 17.83 8.53
N LYS A 161 -5.05 17.86 9.42
CA LYS A 161 -4.79 17.85 10.86
C LYS A 161 -4.19 16.50 11.23
N ALA A 162 -3.03 16.54 11.88
CA ALA A 162 -2.42 15.38 12.50
C ALA A 162 -3.29 14.84 13.64
#